data_AF-A0A520UFF2-F1
#
_entry.id   AF-A0A520UFF2-F1
#
_cell.length_a   1.000
_cell.length_b   1.000
_cell.length_c   1.000
_cell.angle_alpha   90.00
_cell.angle_beta   90.00
_cell.angle_gamma   90.00
#
_symmetry.space_group_name_H-M   'P 1'
#
loop_
_entity.id
_entity.type
_entity.pdbx_description
1 polymer ?
#
loop_
_entity_poly.entity_id
_entity_poly.type
_entity_poly.pdbx_seq_one_letter_code
_entity_poly.pdbx_strand_id
1 'polypeptide(L)' 'MIYSSHLVDSKIITISELKNETSILKSDFIEGRKKVMKLKMESNVTDVMFERQIKSSTIPPKKIVIE' A
#
# COMPACT_ATOMS: atom_id res chain seq x y z
N MET A 1 19.83 -35.72 -26.60
CA MET A 1 18.64 -35.70 -25.72
C MET A 1 18.91 -35.13 -24.33
N ILE A 2 20.09 -35.33 -23.72
CA ILE A 2 20.37 -34.84 -22.35
C ILE A 2 20.50 -33.31 -22.29
N TYR A 3 21.21 -32.70 -23.24
CA TYR A 3 21.40 -31.25 -23.31
C TYR A 3 20.08 -30.46 -23.46
N SER A 4 19.16 -30.98 -24.27
CA SER A 4 17.85 -30.36 -24.48
C SER A 4 16.98 -30.37 -23.21
N SER A 5 17.04 -31.45 -22.42
CA SER A 5 16.29 -31.53 -21.16
C SER A 5 16.81 -30.51 -20.14
N HIS A 6 18.13 -30.42 -19.95
CA HIS A 6 18.71 -29.43 -19.03
C HIS A 6 18.47 -27.98 -19.46
N LEU A 7 18.43 -27.70 -20.77
CA LEU A 7 18.09 -26.38 -21.29
C LEU A 7 16.63 -26.01 -20.96
N VAL A 8 15.72 -26.98 -21.03
CA VAL A 8 14.30 -26.78 -20.65
C VAL A 8 14.19 -26.54 -19.14
N ASP A 9 14.91 -27.30 -18.32
CA ASP A 9 14.92 -27.10 -16.86
C ASP A 9 15.39 -25.70 -16.48
N SER A 10 16.48 -25.22 -17.10
CA SER A 10 16.99 -23.86 -16.89
C SER A 10 15.96 -22.78 -17.29
N LYS A 11 15.23 -22.99 -18.38
CA LYS A 11 14.13 -22.10 -18.80
C LYS A 11 12.99 -22.11 -17.78
N ILE A 12 12.64 -23.26 -17.23
CA ILE A 12 11.56 -23.36 -16.22
C ILE A 12 11.96 -22.61 -14.94
N ILE A 13 13.22 -22.74 -14.50
CA ILE A 13 13.73 -22.01 -13.32
C ILE A 13 13.64 -20.50 -13.55
N THR A 14 14.15 -20.00 -14.68
CA THR A 14 14.10 -18.57 -15.01
C THR A 14 12.67 -18.05 -15.15
N ILE A 15 11.74 -18.83 -15.71
CA ILE A 15 10.31 -18.46 -15.75
C ILE A 15 9.74 -18.35 -14.32
N SER A 16 10.12 -19.25 -13.42
CA SER A 16 9.66 -19.23 -12.02
C SER A 16 10.16 -17.98 -11.29
N GLU A 17 11.43 -17.62 -11.49
CA GLU A 17 12.04 -16.41 -10.93
C GLU A 17 11.32 -15.14 -11.41
N LEU A 18 11.11 -15.00 -12.72
CA LEU A 18 10.37 -13.88 -13.31
C LEU A 18 8.92 -13.82 -12.80
N LYS A 19 8.27 -14.97 -12.64
CA LYS A 19 6.92 -15.03 -12.08
C LYS A 19 6.89 -14.53 -10.63
N ASN A 20 7.90 -14.86 -9.83
CA ASN A 20 8.01 -14.35 -8.47
C ASN A 20 8.23 -12.83 -8.46
N GLU A 21 9.16 -12.32 -9.27
CA GLU A 21 9.43 -10.89 -9.39
C GLU A 21 8.19 -10.09 -9.79
N THR A 22 7.44 -10.57 -10.80
CA THR A 22 6.18 -9.93 -11.20
C THR A 22 5.11 -9.96 -10.12
N SER A 23 5.09 -10.97 -9.25
CA SER A 23 4.18 -11.03 -8.11
C SER A 23 4.53 -9.99 -7.05
N ILE A 24 5.82 -9.83 -6.75
CA ILE A 24 6.32 -8.82 -5.81
C ILE A 24 5.97 -7.42 -6.31
N LEU A 25 6.29 -7.11 -7.58
CA LEU A 25 6.03 -5.80 -8.16
C LEU A 25 4.53 -5.44 -8.16
N LYS A 26 3.66 -6.42 -8.39
CA LYS A 26 2.19 -6.23 -8.28
C LYS A 26 1.76 -5.92 -6.86
N SER A 27 2.35 -6.59 -5.87
CA SER A 27 2.08 -6.31 -4.45
C SER A 27 2.45 -4.88 -4.10
N ASP A 28 3.65 -4.44 -4.48
CA ASP A 28 4.14 -3.08 -4.22
C ASP A 28 3.26 -2.02 -4.90
N PHE A 29 2.80 -2.29 -6.13
CA PHE A 29 1.87 -1.42 -6.82
C PHE A 29 0.52 -1.28 -6.09
N ILE A 30 -0.03 -2.39 -5.60
CA ILE A 30 -1.29 -2.37 -4.84
C ILE A 30 -1.11 -1.59 -3.53
N GLU A 31 0.00 -1.77 -2.83
CA GLU A 31 0.31 -1.02 -1.61
C GLU A 31 0.46 0.48 -1.88
N GLY A 32 1.21 0.85 -2.92
CA GLY A 32 1.36 2.24 -3.36
C GLY A 32 0.02 2.89 -3.69
N ARG A 33 -0.84 2.19 -4.45
CA ARG A 33 -2.19 2.66 -4.77
C ARG A 33 -3.03 2.85 -3.50
N LYS A 34 -2.99 1.89 -2.56
CA LYS A 34 -3.73 1.98 -1.29
C LYS A 34 -3.30 3.20 -0.48
N LYS A 35 -1.99 3.48 -0.42
CA LYS A 35 -1.44 4.65 0.28
C LYS A 35 -1.97 5.96 -0.31
N VAL A 36 -1.95 6.10 -1.63
CA VAL A 36 -2.47 7.29 -2.32
C VAL A 36 -3.99 7.44 -2.11
N MET A 37 -4.75 6.35 -2.16
CA MET A 37 -6.20 6.40 -1.91
C MET A 37 -6.51 6.85 -0.47
N LYS A 38 -5.75 6.38 0.51
CA LYS A 38 -5.87 6.82 1.90
C LYS A 38 -5.59 8.32 2.04
N LEU A 39 -4.48 8.81 1.48
CA LEU A 39 -4.14 10.23 1.50
C LEU A 39 -5.21 11.10 0.81
N LYS A 40 -5.70 10.66 -0.36
CA LYS A 40 -6.78 11.37 -1.06
C LYS A 40 -8.06 11.46 -0.23
N MET A 41 -8.40 10.39 0.50
CA MET A 41 -9.54 10.38 1.41
C MET A 41 -9.32 11.36 2.56
N GLU A 42 -8.16 11.33 3.21
CA GLU A 42 -7.80 12.24 4.31
C GLU A 42 -7.83 13.71 3.88
N SER A 43 -7.31 14.02 2.69
CA SER A 43 -7.36 15.38 2.13
C SER A 43 -8.81 15.84 1.91
N ASN A 44 -9.64 15.02 1.27
CA ASN A 44 -11.04 15.36 1.03
C ASN A 44 -11.80 15.60 2.35
N VAL A 45 -11.63 14.72 3.34
CA VAL A 45 -12.25 14.91 4.65
C VAL A 45 -11.77 16.21 5.30
N THR A 46 -10.49 16.54 5.19
CA THR A 46 -9.93 17.78 5.72
C THR A 46 -10.55 19.01 5.07
N ASP A 47 -10.70 19.02 3.75
CA ASP A 47 -11.33 20.12 3.00
C ASP A 47 -12.79 20.32 3.43
N VAL A 48 -13.57 19.23 3.52
CA VAL A 48 -14.97 19.28 3.97
C VAL A 48 -15.09 19.74 5.43
N MET A 49 -14.16 19.35 6.31
CA MET A 49 -14.17 19.80 7.71
C MET A 49 -13.77 21.28 7.83
N PHE A 50 -12.87 21.76 6.97
CA PHE A 50 -12.48 23.17 6.91
C PHE A 50 -13.67 24.06 6.53
N GLU A 51 -14.46 23.67 5.52
CA GLU A 51 -15.70 24.37 5.16
C GLU A 51 -16.70 24.45 6.32
N ARG A 52 -16.74 23.42 7.17
CA ARG A 52 -17.59 23.36 8.36
C ARG A 52 -17.03 24.13 9.57
N GLN A 53 -15.90 24.82 9.41
CA GLN A 53 -15.14 25.49 10.48
C GLN A 53 -14.69 24.56 11.62
N ILE A 54 -14.70 23.24 11.41
CA ILE A 54 -14.26 22.25 12.39
C ILE A 54 -12.74 22.15 12.26
N LYS A 55 -12.03 22.68 13.26
CA LYS A 55 -10.56 22.63 13.32
C LYS A 55 -10.11 21.48 14.21
N SER A 56 -9.01 20.85 13.84
CA SER A 56 -8.29 19.96 14.74
C SER A 56 -7.81 20.76 15.96
N SER A 57 -8.21 20.35 17.16
CA SER A 57 -7.70 20.95 18.39
C SER A 57 -6.24 20.54 18.57
N THR A 58 -5.34 21.52 18.68
CA THR A 58 -3.94 21.30 19.08
C THR A 58 -3.81 21.01 20.57
N ILE A 59 -4.88 21.27 21.35
CA ILE A 59 -4.90 21.12 22.80
C ILE A 59 -5.59 19.79 23.13
N PRO A 60 -4.91 18.88 23.86
CA PRO A 60 -5.52 17.63 24.27
C PRO A 60 -6.70 17.88 25.22
N PRO A 61 -7.76 17.05 25.18
CA PRO A 61 -8.90 17.20 26.08
C PRO A 61 -8.48 16.99 27.54
N LYS A 62 -8.91 17.89 28.42
CA LYS A 62 -8.76 17.70 29.87
C LYS A 62 -9.78 16.66 30.35
N LYS A 63 -9.30 15.58 30.96
CA LYS A 63 -10.15 14.62 31.66
C LYS A 63 -10.72 15.30 32.92
N ILE A 64 -12.02 15.50 32.97
CA ILE A 64 -12.70 15.93 34.19
C ILE A 64 -12.97 14.68 35.02
N VAL A 65 -12.38 14.62 36.21
CA VAL A 65 -12.71 13.62 37.23
C VAL A 65 -13.58 14.33 38.25
N ILE A 66 -14.78 13.81 38.48
CA ILE A 66 -15.68 14.26 39.54
C ILE A 66 -15.44 13.31 40.72
N GLU A 67 -15.06 13.85 41.87
CA GLU A 67 -15.01 13.10 43.15
C GLU A 67 -16.42 12.87 43.70
#